data_AF-A0A358M7J5-F1
#
_entry.id   AF-A0A358M7J5-F1
#
_cell.length_a   1.000
_cell.length_b   1.000
_cell.length_c   1.000
_cell.angle_alpha   90.00
_cell.angle_beta   90.00
_cell.angle_gamma   90.00
#
_symmetry.space_group_name_H-M   'P 1'
#
loop_
_entity.id
_entity.type
_entity.pdbx_description
1 polymer ?
#
loop_
_entity_poly.entity_id
_entity_poly.type
_entity_poly.pdbx_seq_one_letter_code
_entity_poly.pdbx_strand_id
1 'polypeptide(L)'
;MDSIRADLRESGGGAGADIVSYLLNLCRVLAVQESGLILSKEQGGRWGAGQLPRPYTSLIEAALACYQCGAPFQIEASRVKEFSGYMLGRIFG
;
A
#
# COMPACT_ATOMS: atom_id res chain seq x y z
N MET A 1 -15.53 11.52 2.30
CA MET A 1 -14.77 10.64 3.21
C MET A 1 -15.57 9.41 3.64
N ASP A 2 -16.87 9.33 3.32
CA ASP A 2 -17.71 8.18 3.64
C ASP A 2 -17.83 7.13 2.53
N SER A 3 -17.60 7.48 1.25
CA SER A 3 -17.61 6.49 0.15
C SER A 3 -16.49 5.43 0.25
N ILE A 4 -15.29 5.82 0.72
CA ILE A 4 -14.15 4.90 0.87
C ILE A 4 -14.43 3.82 1.94
N ARG A 5 -15.32 4.11 2.91
CA ARG A 5 -15.65 3.21 4.03
C ARG A 5 -16.67 2.14 3.65
N ALA A 6 -17.57 2.47 2.72
CA ALA A 6 -18.58 1.53 2.23
C ALA A 6 -17.96 0.49 1.30
N ASP A 7 -17.07 0.92 0.40
CA ASP A 7 -16.42 0.03 -0.59
C ASP A 7 -15.46 -1.00 0.05
N LEU A 8 -14.93 -0.69 1.24
CA LEU A 8 -13.98 -1.56 1.93
C LEU A 8 -14.63 -2.79 2.60
N ARG A 9 -15.93 -2.73 2.94
CA ARG A 9 -16.60 -3.79 3.70
C ARG A 9 -17.22 -4.89 2.83
N GLU A 10 -17.33 -4.74 1.51
CA GLU A 10 -18.32 -5.54 0.76
C GLU A 10 -17.84 -6.40 -0.41
N SER A 11 -16.55 -6.55 -0.76
CA SER A 11 -16.26 -7.57 -1.80
C SER A 11 -14.92 -8.29 -1.69
N GLY A 12 -15.03 -9.60 -1.54
CA GLY A 12 -13.99 -10.53 -1.98
C GLY A 12 -13.77 -10.34 -3.48
N GLY A 13 -12.53 -9.99 -3.84
CA GLY A 13 -12.02 -10.02 -5.22
C GLY A 13 -11.75 -8.65 -5.85
N GLY A 14 -12.70 -7.71 -5.80
CA GLY A 14 -12.64 -6.45 -6.57
C GLY A 14 -11.98 -5.27 -5.86
N ALA A 15 -12.51 -4.87 -4.69
CA ALA A 15 -12.03 -3.69 -3.96
C ALA A 15 -10.60 -3.86 -3.38
N GLY A 16 -10.20 -5.10 -3.10
CA GLY A 16 -8.87 -5.40 -2.55
C GLY A 16 -7.73 -5.12 -3.54
N ALA A 17 -7.92 -5.39 -4.83
CA ALA A 17 -6.88 -5.22 -5.85
C ALA A 17 -6.52 -3.75 -6.09
N ASP A 18 -7.53 -2.87 -6.05
CA ASP A 18 -7.35 -1.42 -6.20
C ASP A 18 -6.58 -0.83 -5.01
N ILE A 19 -6.92 -1.26 -3.79
CA ILE A 19 -6.23 -0.85 -2.57
C ILE A 19 -4.78 -1.35 -2.58
N VAL A 20 -4.54 -2.61 -2.93
CA VAL A 20 -3.18 -3.16 -3.05
C VAL A 20 -2.36 -2.35 -4.04
N SER A 21 -2.90 -2.08 -5.23
CA SER A 21 -2.22 -1.26 -6.25
C SER A 21 -1.93 0.15 -5.74
N TYR A 22 -2.85 0.76 -5.00
CA TYR A 22 -2.68 2.07 -4.39
C TYR A 22 -1.55 2.08 -3.34
N LEU A 23 -1.52 1.11 -2.40
CA LEU A 23 -0.48 1.01 -1.38
C LEU A 23 0.92 0.80 -2.00
N LEU A 24 1.03 -0.07 -3.01
CA LEU A 24 2.29 -0.31 -3.72
C LEU A 24 2.72 0.90 -4.54
N ASN A 25 1.79 1.66 -5.12
CA ASN A 25 2.11 2.90 -5.82
C ASN A 25 2.63 3.99 -4.87
N LEU A 26 2.08 4.12 -3.66
CA LEU A 26 2.65 5.03 -2.65
C LEU A 26 4.12 4.69 -2.36
N CYS A 27 4.44 3.40 -2.22
CA CYS A 27 5.82 2.96 -2.02
C CYS A 27 6.73 3.33 -3.20
N ARG A 28 6.24 3.18 -4.45
CA ARG A 28 6.99 3.58 -5.65
C ARG A 28 7.28 5.07 -5.69
N VAL A 29 6.28 5.90 -5.40
CA VAL A 29 6.43 7.37 -5.43
C VAL A 29 7.45 7.80 -4.37
N LEU A 30 7.37 7.25 -3.16
CA LEU A 30 8.34 7.54 -2.12
C LEU A 30 9.76 7.07 -2.50
N ALA A 31 9.90 5.91 -3.16
CA ALA A 31 11.20 5.42 -3.63
C ALA A 31 11.85 6.34 -4.68
N VAL A 32 11.04 6.93 -5.57
CA VAL A 32 11.52 7.94 -6.53
C VAL A 32 12.01 9.17 -5.77
N GLN A 33 11.24 9.64 -4.80
CA GLN A 33 11.55 10.86 -4.06
C GLN A 33 12.77 10.73 -3.15
N GLU A 34 12.89 9.64 -2.40
CA GLU A 34 13.94 9.49 -1.40
C GLU A 34 15.19 8.80 -1.92
N SER A 35 15.10 8.08 -3.04
CA SER A 35 16.22 7.29 -3.56
C SER A 35 16.44 7.45 -5.07
N GLY A 36 15.63 8.24 -5.78
CA GLY A 36 15.73 8.41 -7.23
C GLY A 36 15.37 7.14 -8.03
N LEU A 37 14.75 6.15 -7.40
CA LEU A 37 14.53 4.83 -8.00
C LEU A 37 13.19 4.74 -8.73
N ILE A 38 13.22 4.49 -10.05
CA ILE A 38 12.03 4.20 -10.84
C ILE A 38 11.74 2.70 -10.76
N LEU A 39 10.77 2.32 -9.91
CA LEU A 39 10.47 0.93 -9.59
C LEU A 39 9.11 0.47 -10.16
N SER A 40 8.97 -0.84 -10.41
CA SER A 40 7.66 -1.50 -10.56
C SER A 40 6.88 -1.53 -9.24
N LYS A 41 5.60 -1.94 -9.24
CA LYS A 41 4.81 -2.11 -8.00
C LYS A 41 5.43 -3.11 -7.04
N GLU A 42 5.88 -4.23 -7.59
CA GLU A 42 6.50 -5.29 -6.82
C GLU A 42 7.84 -4.82 -6.20
N GLN A 43 8.69 -4.16 -6.99
CA GLN A 43 9.95 -3.62 -6.49
C GLN A 43 9.73 -2.48 -5.50
N GLY A 44 8.75 -1.59 -5.75
CA GLY A 44 8.38 -0.51 -4.85
C GLY A 44 7.88 -1.03 -3.50
N GLY A 45 7.06 -2.08 -3.50
CA GLY A 45 6.65 -2.74 -2.26
C GLY A 45 7.84 -3.34 -1.50
N ARG A 46 8.75 -4.06 -2.16
CA ARG A 46 9.95 -4.59 -1.50
C ARG A 46 10.84 -3.50 -0.91
N TRP A 47 11.03 -2.42 -1.67
CA TRP A 47 11.75 -1.25 -1.18
C TRP A 47 11.06 -0.66 0.06
N GLY A 48 9.74 -0.47 0.01
CA GLY A 48 8.97 0.03 1.15
C GLY A 48 9.07 -0.86 2.38
N ALA A 49 9.01 -2.18 2.22
CA ALA A 49 9.11 -3.14 3.32
C ALA A 49 10.48 -3.06 4.06
N GLY A 50 11.55 -2.70 3.35
CA GLY A 50 12.88 -2.51 3.92
C GLY A 50 13.17 -1.11 4.47
N GLN A 51 12.53 -0.07 3.92
CA GLN A 51 12.83 1.33 4.24
C GLN A 51 11.83 1.99 5.20
N LEU A 52 10.61 1.46 5.29
CA LEU A 52 9.55 2.03 6.11
C LEU A 52 9.55 1.48 7.54
N PRO A 53 8.97 2.20 8.51
CA PRO A 53 8.84 1.73 9.88
C PRO A 53 8.21 0.34 9.97
N ARG A 54 8.73 -0.48 10.90
CA ARG A 54 8.30 -1.87 11.15
C ARG A 54 6.78 -2.08 11.21
N PRO A 55 5.95 -1.17 11.77
CA PRO A 55 4.49 -1.35 11.78
C PRO A 55 3.83 -1.48 10.41
N TYR A 56 4.52 -1.08 9.33
CA TYR A 56 4.02 -1.14 7.95
C TYR A 56 4.58 -2.32 7.15
N THR A 57 5.64 -2.99 7.60
CA THR A 57 6.26 -4.11 6.87
C THR A 57 5.23 -5.20 6.55
N SER A 58 4.49 -5.69 7.55
CA SER A 58 3.50 -6.75 7.34
C SER A 58 2.33 -6.35 6.45
N LEU A 59 1.96 -5.06 6.45
CA LEU A 59 0.96 -4.53 5.52
C LEU A 59 1.47 -4.61 4.07
N ILE A 60 2.70 -4.17 3.84
CA ILE A 60 3.31 -4.13 2.51
C ILE A 60 3.55 -5.55 1.99
N GLU A 61 3.99 -6.46 2.85
CA GLU A 61 4.16 -7.89 2.53
C GLU A 61 2.83 -8.54 2.14
N ALA A 62 1.75 -8.28 2.88
CA ALA A 62 0.43 -8.78 2.53
C ALA A 62 -0.05 -8.22 1.16
N ALA A 63 0.20 -6.93 0.90
CA ALA A 63 -0.11 -6.32 -0.39
C ALA A 63 0.71 -6.93 -1.53
N LEU A 64 2.00 -7.23 -1.30
CA LEU A 64 2.87 -7.92 -2.26
C LEU A 64 2.36 -9.33 -2.55
N ALA A 65 2.04 -10.11 -1.53
CA ALA A 65 1.51 -11.47 -1.70
C ALA A 65 0.21 -11.45 -2.54
N CYS A 66 -0.70 -10.52 -2.24
CA CYS A 66 -1.91 -10.36 -3.04
C CYS A 66 -1.61 -10.00 -4.50
N TYR A 67 -0.71 -9.03 -4.72
CA TYR A 67 -0.35 -8.58 -6.05
C TYR A 67 0.34 -9.68 -6.90
N GLN A 68 1.19 -10.49 -6.28
CA GLN A 68 2.02 -11.47 -6.99
C GLN A 68 1.28 -12.79 -7.27
N CYS A 69 0.52 -13.29 -6.30
CA CYS A 69 -0.08 -14.63 -6.39
C CYS A 69 -1.60 -14.64 -6.17
N GLY A 70 -2.24 -13.48 -6.06
CA GLY A 70 -3.67 -13.40 -5.79
C GLY A 70 -4.05 -13.84 -4.38
N ALA A 71 -3.10 -13.82 -3.43
CA ALA A 71 -3.39 -14.13 -2.04
C ALA A 71 -4.51 -13.21 -1.49
N PRO A 72 -5.39 -13.71 -0.62
CA PRO A 72 -6.40 -12.86 0.01
C PRO A 72 -5.77 -11.67 0.73
N PHE A 73 -6.32 -10.49 0.50
CA PHE A 73 -5.89 -9.27 1.17
C PHE A 73 -7.07 -8.68 1.93
N GLN A 74 -6.90 -8.56 3.25
CA GLN A 74 -7.87 -7.93 4.13
C GLN A 74 -7.14 -6.92 5.01
N ILE A 75 -7.69 -5.72 5.05
CA ILE A 75 -7.15 -4.63 5.85
C ILE A 75 -8.27 -3.73 6.35
N GLU A 76 -8.14 -3.28 7.59
CA GLU A 76 -9.03 -2.28 8.16
C GLU A 76 -8.85 -0.90 7.53
N ALA A 77 -9.95 -0.15 7.36
CA ALA A 77 -9.93 1.20 6.79
C ALA A 77 -9.00 2.15 7.56
N SER A 78 -8.93 1.98 8.87
CA SER A 78 -8.06 2.76 9.75
C SER A 78 -6.59 2.55 9.42
N ARG A 79 -6.19 1.31 9.11
CA ARG A 79 -4.80 0.96 8.76
C ARG A 79 -4.43 1.48 7.37
N VAL A 80 -5.35 1.44 6.41
CA VAL A 80 -5.16 2.09 5.10
C VAL A 80 -4.94 3.59 5.31
N LYS A 81 -5.82 4.25 6.07
CA LYS A 81 -5.73 5.70 6.32
C LYS A 81 -4.43 6.07 7.06
N GLU A 82 -4.03 5.30 8.06
CA GLU A 82 -2.79 5.48 8.82
C GLU A 82 -1.58 5.43 7.88
N PHE A 83 -1.48 4.37 7.07
CA PHE A 83 -0.39 4.21 6.11
C PHE A 83 -0.39 5.32 5.06
N SER A 84 -1.54 5.62 4.46
CA SER A 84 -1.69 6.72 3.49
C SER A 84 -1.25 8.06 4.09
N GLY A 85 -1.70 8.39 5.30
CA GLY A 85 -1.34 9.65 5.96
C GLY A 85 0.17 9.76 6.18
N TYR A 86 0.79 8.68 6.66
CA TYR A 86 2.24 8.61 6.83
C TYR A 86 2.98 8.79 5.48
N MET A 87 2.60 8.04 4.46
CA MET A 87 3.25 8.08 3.15
C MET A 87 3.08 9.44 2.47
N LEU A 88 1.86 9.99 2.45
CA LEU A 88 1.57 11.29 1.85
C LEU A 88 2.29 12.42 2.58
N GLY A 89 2.41 12.33 3.91
CA GLY A 89 3.20 13.29 4.70
C GLY A 89 4.68 13.26 4.36
N ARG A 90 5.24 12.11 3.98
CA ARG A 90 6.64 12.01 3.50
C ARG A 90 6.79 12.42 2.04
N ILE A 91 5.78 12.17 1.21
CA ILE A 91 5.82 12.49 -0.22
C ILE A 91 5.65 14.00 -0.46
N PHE A 92 4.73 14.64 0.25
CA PHE A 92 4.36 16.04 0.01
C PHE A 92 4.73 17.01 1.15
N GLY A 93 5.36 16.52 2.21
CA GLY A 93 5.83 17.32 3.33
C GLY A 93 7.19 17.96 3.11
#